data_AF-A0A9P0EAY8-F1
#
_entry.id   AF-A0A9P0EAY8-F1
#
_cell.length_a   1.000
_cell.length_b   1.000
_cell.length_c   1.000
_cell.angle_alpha   90.00
_cell.angle_beta   90.00
_cell.angle_gamma   90.00
#
_symmetry.space_group_name_H-M   'P 1'
#
loop_
_entity.id
_entity.type
_entity.pdbx_description
1 polymer ?
#
loop_
_entity_poly.entity_id
_entity_poly.type
_entity_poly.pdbx_seq_one_letter_code
_entity_poly.pdbx_strand_id
1 'polypeptide(L)'
;MIYYRPFTFSILFKSSPVLKALSRSKRMCAKLSEDERKNLIGPLFKTGWKMVENRDAIMKDFNFKNFNEAFSFMSGVALTAEKMDHHPEWFNVYNKVSITLSSHDVNGLSSRDVKLATFIDDLASKFLLSK
;
A
#
# COMPACT_ATOMS: atom_id res chain seq x y z
N MET A 1 14.83 25.57 -60.51
CA MET A 1 14.66 26.19 -59.17
C MET A 1 13.49 25.49 -58.49
N ILE A 2 13.76 24.43 -57.71
CA ILE A 2 12.74 23.59 -57.06
C ILE A 2 12.97 23.71 -55.56
N TYR A 3 12.00 24.27 -54.84
CA TYR A 3 12.06 24.46 -53.39
C TYR A 3 11.61 23.18 -52.67
N TYR A 4 12.49 22.59 -51.86
CA TYR A 4 12.12 21.57 -50.88
C TYR A 4 11.68 22.25 -49.57
N ARG A 5 10.42 22.07 -49.17
CA ARG A 5 9.93 22.40 -47.82
C ARG A 5 10.18 21.20 -46.91
N PRO A 6 10.82 21.36 -45.74
CA PRO A 6 10.95 20.27 -44.79
C PRO A 6 9.60 20.05 -44.09
N PHE A 7 9.11 18.81 -44.12
CA PHE A 7 8.04 18.36 -43.25
C PHE A 7 8.60 18.29 -41.83
N THR A 8 8.26 19.25 -40.98
CA THR A 8 8.50 19.13 -39.54
C THR A 8 7.48 18.14 -38.97
N PHE A 9 7.94 16.94 -38.64
CA PHE A 9 7.16 15.97 -37.88
C PHE A 9 7.06 16.48 -36.43
N SER A 10 6.09 17.35 -36.16
CA SER A 10 5.67 17.67 -34.80
C SER A 10 4.96 16.42 -34.25
N ILE A 11 5.74 15.56 -33.57
CA ILE A 11 5.19 14.45 -32.80
C ILE A 11 4.52 15.06 -31.57
N LEU A 12 3.24 15.42 -31.71
CA LEU A 12 2.38 15.68 -30.57
C LEU A 12 2.19 14.34 -29.83
N PHE A 13 3.03 14.07 -28.84
CA PHE A 13 2.89 12.95 -27.90
C PHE A 13 1.59 13.12 -27.11
N LYS A 14 0.46 12.69 -27.69
CA LYS A 14 -0.77 12.46 -26.91
C LYS A 14 -0.47 11.31 -25.95
N SER A 15 -0.66 11.58 -24.65
CA SER A 15 -0.30 10.69 -23.55
C SER A 15 -1.11 9.39 -23.57
N SER A 16 -0.55 8.36 -24.21
CA SER A 16 -1.13 7.02 -24.34
C SER A 16 -1.55 6.42 -22.98
N PRO A 17 -2.72 5.75 -22.89
CA PRO A 17 -3.17 5.06 -21.68
C PRO A 17 -2.13 4.09 -21.12
N VAL A 18 -1.37 3.44 -21.99
CA VAL A 18 -0.31 2.49 -21.61
C VAL A 18 0.83 3.18 -20.88
N LEU A 19 1.30 4.32 -21.38
CA LEU A 19 2.36 5.11 -20.73
C LEU A 19 1.91 5.65 -19.36
N LYS A 20 0.63 6.04 -19.24
CA LYS A 20 0.04 6.44 -17.95
C LYS A 20 -0.04 5.27 -16.97
N ALA A 21 -0.44 4.09 -17.42
CA ALA A 21 -0.50 2.88 -16.59
C ALA A 21 0.88 2.45 -16.10
N LEU A 22 1.90 2.44 -16.99
CA LEU A 22 3.28 2.15 -16.64
C LEU A 22 3.86 3.17 -15.66
N SER A 23 3.62 4.47 -15.88
CA SER A 23 4.01 5.52 -14.93
C SER A 23 3.37 5.33 -13.56
N ARG A 24 2.09 4.92 -13.51
CA ARG A 24 1.35 4.66 -12.27
C ARG A 24 1.87 3.43 -11.54
N SER A 25 2.12 2.34 -12.26
CA SER A 25 2.72 1.11 -11.72
C SER A 25 4.12 1.37 -11.15
N LYS A 26 4.96 2.11 -11.88
CA LYS A 26 6.28 2.53 -11.41
C LYS A 26 6.21 3.36 -10.13
N ARG A 27 5.27 4.30 -10.04
CA ARG A 27 5.02 5.07 -8.81
C ARG A 27 4.55 4.18 -7.66
N MET A 28 3.81 3.12 -7.95
CA MET A 28 3.28 2.26 -6.90
C MET A 28 4.36 1.45 -6.19
N CYS A 29 5.34 0.95 -6.95
CA CYS A 29 6.43 0.14 -6.40
C CYS A 29 7.54 1.00 -5.80
N ALA A 30 7.65 2.27 -6.17
CA ALA A 30 8.68 3.16 -5.65
C ALA A 30 8.58 3.41 -4.14
N LYS A 31 9.74 3.60 -3.50
CA LYS A 31 9.85 4.04 -2.11
C LYS A 31 9.21 5.42 -1.95
N LEU A 32 8.43 5.60 -0.89
CA LEU A 32 7.75 6.87 -0.62
C LEU A 32 8.75 7.98 -0.25
N SER A 33 8.56 9.14 -0.87
CA SER A 33 9.23 10.40 -0.50
C SER A 33 8.68 10.96 0.81
N GLU A 34 9.40 11.90 1.44
CA GLU A 34 8.98 12.56 2.69
C GLU A 34 7.60 13.23 2.58
N ASP A 35 7.33 13.88 1.45
CA ASP A 35 6.03 14.54 1.24
C ASP A 35 4.90 13.53 1.03
N GLU A 36 5.18 12.42 0.33
CA GLU A 36 4.21 11.33 0.21
C GLU A 36 3.94 10.67 1.56
N ARG A 37 4.96 10.49 2.41
CA ARG A 37 4.80 9.93 3.75
C ARG A 37 3.88 10.78 4.61
N LYS A 38 4.09 12.10 4.63
CA LYS A 38 3.22 13.03 5.37
C LYS A 38 1.75 12.91 4.94
N ASN A 39 1.51 12.81 3.63
CA ASN A 39 0.15 12.79 3.08
C ASN A 39 -0.52 11.41 3.16
N LEU A 40 0.22 10.34 2.92
CA LEU A 40 -0.31 8.98 2.78
C LEU A 40 -0.26 8.17 4.08
N ILE A 41 0.80 8.32 4.88
CA ILE A 41 0.97 7.60 6.14
C ILE A 41 0.40 8.40 7.30
N GLY A 42 0.46 9.74 7.26
CA GLY A 42 -0.06 10.62 8.30
C GLY A 42 -1.47 10.25 8.81
N PRO A 43 -2.44 9.92 7.94
CA PRO A 43 -3.76 9.45 8.36
C PRO A 43 -3.73 8.11 9.13
N LEU A 44 -2.86 7.17 8.76
CA LEU A 44 -2.74 5.85 9.41
C LEU A 44 -2.27 5.97 10.86
N PHE A 45 -1.47 7.00 11.18
CA PHE A 45 -1.07 7.25 12.56
C PHE A 45 -2.26 7.57 13.47
N LYS A 46 -3.32 8.18 12.93
CA LYS A 46 -4.55 8.48 13.69
C LYS A 46 -5.37 7.23 13.99
N THR A 47 -5.19 6.16 13.22
CA THR A 47 -5.87 4.87 13.43
C THR A 47 -5.01 3.89 14.21
N GLY A 48 -3.84 4.30 14.72
CA GLY A 48 -3.00 3.49 15.60
C GLY A 48 -1.84 2.76 14.92
N TRP A 49 -1.58 3.00 13.63
CA TRP A 49 -0.31 2.58 13.03
C TRP A 49 0.84 3.42 13.58
N LYS A 50 2.03 2.83 13.67
CA LYS A 50 3.25 3.50 14.13
C LYS A 50 4.45 3.06 13.29
N MET A 51 5.47 3.91 13.23
CA MET A 51 6.76 3.52 12.64
C MET A 51 7.42 2.43 13.49
N VAL A 52 8.10 1.49 12.84
CA VAL A 52 8.96 0.51 13.51
C VAL A 52 10.31 1.17 13.80
N GLU A 53 10.84 0.96 15.00
CA GLU A 53 12.16 1.50 15.36
C GLU A 53 13.26 0.85 14.51
N ASN A 54 14.18 1.67 14.00
CA ASN A 54 15.32 1.23 13.18
C ASN A 54 14.95 0.47 11.89
N ARG A 55 13.69 0.57 11.42
CA ARG A 55 13.23 -0.08 10.19
C ARG A 55 12.22 0.80 9.46
N ASP A 56 12.37 0.91 8.14
CA ASP A 56 11.41 1.64 7.31
C ASP A 56 10.15 0.78 7.06
N ALA A 57 9.34 0.69 8.09
CA ALA A 57 8.12 -0.11 8.16
C ALA A 57 7.10 0.55 9.09
N ILE A 58 5.83 0.20 8.91
CA ILE A 58 4.75 0.55 9.85
C ILE A 58 4.22 -0.70 10.52
N MET A 59 3.80 -0.59 11.78
CA MET A 59 3.10 -1.67 12.47
C MET A 59 1.84 -1.21 13.18
N LYS A 60 0.93 -2.16 13.43
CA LYS A 60 -0.25 -1.97 14.27
C LYS A 60 -0.66 -3.28 14.94
N ASP A 61 -1.12 -3.16 16.18
CA ASP A 61 -1.67 -4.27 16.97
C ASP A 61 -3.20 -4.24 16.94
N PHE A 62 -3.82 -5.39 16.68
CA PHE A 62 -5.26 -5.58 16.64
C PHE A 62 -5.69 -6.56 17.74
N ASN A 63 -6.78 -6.24 18.44
CA ASN A 63 -7.35 -7.06 19.51
C ASN A 63 -8.82 -7.38 19.23
N PHE A 64 -9.11 -8.66 18.96
CA PHE A 64 -10.43 -9.18 18.63
C PHE A 64 -11.11 -9.80 19.87
N LYS A 65 -12.37 -10.24 19.76
CA LYS A 65 -13.07 -10.89 20.88
C LYS A 65 -12.51 -12.28 21.19
N ASN A 66 -12.13 -13.03 20.16
CA ASN A 66 -11.66 -14.41 20.25
C ASN A 66 -10.78 -14.76 19.04
N PHE A 67 -10.26 -16.00 19.03
CA PHE A 67 -9.41 -16.49 17.94
C PHE A 67 -10.16 -16.61 16.61
N ASN A 68 -11.45 -16.97 16.61
CA ASN A 68 -12.21 -17.13 15.37
C ASN A 68 -12.36 -15.80 14.61
N GLU A 69 -12.64 -14.71 15.32
CA GLU A 69 -12.68 -13.36 14.72
C GLU A 69 -11.30 -12.95 14.21
N ALA A 70 -10.23 -13.15 15.00
CA ALA A 70 -8.86 -12.82 14.60
C ALA A 70 -8.46 -13.57 13.33
N PHE A 71 -8.72 -14.87 13.26
CA PHE A 71 -8.36 -15.69 12.10
C PHE A 71 -9.23 -15.42 10.87
N SER A 72 -10.51 -15.07 11.07
CA SER A 72 -11.40 -14.62 9.99
C SER A 72 -10.92 -13.30 9.38
N PHE A 73 -10.50 -12.35 10.23
CA PHE A 73 -9.83 -11.12 9.81
C PHE A 73 -8.55 -11.42 9.03
N MET A 74 -7.66 -12.26 9.58
CA MET A 74 -6.41 -12.65 8.91
C MET A 74 -6.65 -13.27 7.54
N SER A 75 -7.66 -14.15 7.42
CA SER A 75 -8.05 -14.77 6.14
C SER A 75 -8.49 -13.72 5.12
N GLY A 76 -9.27 -12.72 5.53
CA GLY A 76 -9.66 -11.61 4.66
C GLY A 76 -8.48 -10.74 4.21
N VAL A 77 -7.50 -10.50 5.10
CA VAL A 77 -6.25 -9.82 4.74
C VAL A 77 -5.44 -10.64 3.73
N ALA A 78 -5.29 -11.95 3.94
CA ALA A 78 -4.54 -12.83 3.04
C ALA A 78 -5.09 -12.82 1.60
N LEU A 79 -6.42 -12.82 1.43
CA LEU A 79 -7.04 -12.76 0.10
C LEU A 79 -6.73 -11.45 -0.64
N THR A 80 -6.65 -10.33 0.07
CA THR A 80 -6.31 -9.04 -0.53
C THR A 80 -4.81 -8.92 -0.78
N ALA A 81 -3.98 -9.40 0.16
CA ALA A 81 -2.53 -9.46 0.00
C ALA A 81 -2.13 -10.21 -1.28
N GLU A 82 -2.77 -11.37 -1.53
CA GLU A 82 -2.52 -12.16 -2.74
C GLU A 82 -2.92 -11.42 -4.03
N LYS A 83 -4.09 -10.77 -4.03
CA LYS A 83 -4.53 -9.95 -5.17
C LYS A 83 -3.60 -8.77 -5.45
N MET A 84 -2.94 -8.26 -4.41
CA MET A 84 -2.02 -7.14 -4.51
C MET A 84 -0.58 -7.55 -4.83
N ASP A 85 -0.26 -8.85 -4.75
CA ASP A 85 1.11 -9.37 -4.72
C ASP A 85 1.96 -8.59 -3.70
N HIS A 86 1.40 -8.42 -2.50
CA HIS A 86 2.02 -7.68 -1.41
C HIS A 86 1.58 -8.26 -0.06
N HIS A 87 2.49 -8.93 0.63
CA HIS A 87 2.16 -9.72 1.81
C HIS A 87 2.61 -9.02 3.10
N PRO A 88 1.81 -9.11 4.18
CA PRO A 88 2.21 -8.58 5.48
C PRO A 88 3.21 -9.51 6.19
N GLU A 89 3.98 -8.94 7.10
CA GLU A 89 4.57 -9.70 8.20
C GLU A 89 3.61 -9.65 9.39
N TRP A 90 3.32 -10.79 10.02
CA TRP A 90 2.44 -10.79 11.17
C TRP A 90 2.80 -11.82 12.24
N PHE A 91 2.30 -11.57 13.44
CA PHE A 91 2.35 -12.48 14.58
C PHE A 91 0.95 -12.55 15.20
N ASN A 92 0.48 -13.77 15.47
CA ASN A 92 -0.84 -13.99 16.06
C ASN A 92 -0.73 -14.85 17.32
N VAL A 93 -1.37 -14.40 18.40
CA VAL A 93 -1.59 -15.17 19.62
C VAL A 93 -3.04 -15.01 20.02
N TYR A 94 -3.82 -16.08 19.85
CA TYR A 94 -5.25 -16.11 20.16
C TYR A 94 -5.99 -14.93 19.48
N ASN A 95 -6.54 -14.01 20.26
CA ASN A 95 -7.32 -12.87 19.77
C ASN A 95 -6.48 -11.64 19.40
N LYS A 96 -5.15 -11.73 19.44
CA LYS A 96 -4.24 -10.61 19.14
C LYS A 96 -3.51 -10.84 17.82
N VAL A 97 -3.48 -9.84 16.95
CA VAL A 97 -2.74 -9.88 15.68
C VAL A 97 -1.87 -8.64 15.58
N SER A 98 -0.56 -8.80 15.54
CA SER A 98 0.41 -7.75 15.28
C SER A 98 0.81 -7.80 13.81
N ILE A 99 0.64 -6.70 13.07
CA ILE A 99 0.95 -6.63 11.64
C ILE A 99 2.05 -5.59 11.42
N THR A 100 3.07 -5.94 10.66
CA THR A 100 4.12 -5.05 10.14
C THR A 100 4.10 -5.05 8.62
N LEU A 101 4.22 -3.86 8.01
CA LEU A 101 4.22 -3.66 6.57
C LEU A 101 5.48 -2.91 6.12
N SER A 102 6.13 -3.45 5.10
CA SER A 102 7.26 -2.86 4.38
C SER A 102 7.38 -3.54 3.01
N SER A 103 7.89 -2.83 2.01
CA SER A 103 8.16 -3.38 0.69
C SER A 103 9.63 -3.76 0.55
N HIS A 104 9.91 -5.06 0.43
CA HIS A 104 11.27 -5.60 0.37
C HIS A 104 12.05 -5.16 -0.88
N ASP A 105 11.39 -5.08 -2.03
CA ASP A 105 11.98 -4.73 -3.32
C ASP A 105 12.49 -3.29 -3.40
N VAL A 106 11.95 -2.40 -2.57
CA VAL A 106 12.43 -1.01 -2.43
C VAL A 106 13.03 -0.70 -1.08
N ASN A 107 13.26 -1.73 -0.26
CA ASN A 107 13.84 -1.64 1.07
C ASN A 107 13.21 -0.51 1.92
N GLY A 108 11.88 -0.53 2.01
CA GLY A 108 11.15 0.50 2.74
C GLY A 108 9.67 0.59 2.40
N LEU A 109 9.03 1.67 2.87
CA LEU A 109 7.61 1.89 2.63
C LEU A 109 7.34 2.33 1.18
N SER A 110 6.36 1.70 0.55
CA SER A 110 5.80 2.05 -0.75
C SER A 110 4.31 2.34 -0.66
N SER A 111 3.70 2.71 -1.78
CA SER A 111 2.25 2.90 -1.84
C SER A 111 1.45 1.61 -1.59
N ARG A 112 2.06 0.43 -1.80
CA ARG A 112 1.42 -0.86 -1.53
C ARG A 112 1.19 -1.07 -0.04
N ASP A 113 2.16 -0.69 0.78
CA ASP A 113 2.06 -0.75 2.24
C ASP A 113 0.90 0.12 2.74
N VAL A 114 0.78 1.35 2.24
CA VAL A 114 -0.32 2.26 2.58
C VAL A 114 -1.66 1.65 2.17
N LYS A 115 -1.78 1.15 0.94
CA LYS A 115 -3.03 0.55 0.45
C LYS A 115 -3.46 -0.66 1.27
N LEU A 116 -2.51 -1.55 1.58
CA LEU A 116 -2.80 -2.73 2.38
C LEU A 116 -3.16 -2.33 3.82
N ALA A 117 -2.46 -1.36 4.42
CA ALA A 117 -2.80 -0.82 5.74
C ALA A 117 -4.22 -0.23 5.80
N THR A 118 -4.60 0.55 4.79
CA THR A 118 -5.97 1.11 4.69
C THR A 118 -7.01 0.00 4.57
N PHE A 119 -6.79 -0.99 3.71
CA PHE A 119 -7.70 -2.14 3.59
C PHE A 119 -7.81 -2.91 4.91
N ILE A 120 -6.69 -3.12 5.60
CA ILE A 120 -6.65 -3.80 6.89
C ILE A 120 -7.50 -3.04 7.92
N ASP A 121 -7.37 -1.71 8.00
CA ASP A 121 -8.18 -0.89 8.91
C ASP A 121 -9.68 -0.98 8.58
N ASP A 122 -10.04 -0.88 7.30
CA ASP A 122 -11.42 -1.00 6.84
C ASP A 122 -12.00 -2.37 7.19
N LEU A 123 -11.23 -3.45 6.99
CA LEU A 123 -11.65 -4.80 7.32
C LEU A 123 -11.78 -4.99 8.84
N ALA A 124 -10.80 -4.53 9.62
CA ALA A 124 -10.82 -4.62 11.08
C ALA A 124 -12.03 -3.90 11.68
N SER A 125 -12.43 -2.75 11.12
CA SER A 125 -13.58 -1.99 11.59
C SER A 125 -14.87 -2.84 11.66
N LYS A 126 -15.05 -3.79 10.74
CA LYS A 126 -16.23 -4.67 10.69
C LYS A 126 -16.34 -5.63 11.87
N PHE A 127 -15.21 -5.98 12.48
CA PHE A 127 -15.14 -6.85 13.67
C PHE A 127 -15.16 -6.04 14.98
N LEU A 128 -14.70 -4.79 14.93
CA LEU A 128 -14.56 -3.95 16.12
C LEU A 128 -15.83 -3.11 16.40
N LEU A 129 -16.64 -2.84 15.38
CA LEU A 129 -17.93 -2.15 15.50
C LEU A 129 -19.06 -3.05 16.02
N SER A 130 -18.87 -4.37 16.08
CA SER A 130 -19.84 -5.32 16.64
C SER A 130 -19.72 -5.51 18.16
N LYS A 131 -19.12 -4.53 18.86
CA LYS A 131 -19.00 -4.49 20.33
C LYS A 131 -20.07 -3.60 20.94
#